data_AF-A0A7S2NDI5-F1
#
_entry.id   AF-A0A7S2NDI5-F1
#
_cell.length_a   1.000
_cell.length_b   1.000
_cell.length_c   1.000
_cell.angle_alpha   90.00
_cell.angle_beta   90.00
_cell.angle_gamma   90.00
#
_symmetry.space_group_name_H-M   'P 1'
#
loop_
_entity.id
_entity.type
_entity.pdbx_description
1 polymer ?
#
loop_
_entity_poly.entity_id
_entity_poly.type
_entity_poly.pdbx_seq_one_letter_code
_entity_poly.pdbx_strand_id
1 'polypeptide(L)'
;LISSVLIVSLMTYITAMSVSKTFARKFGYEVDNNQELIALGCANILGSFSSSFPAAASFSRTAIVGASGAATPLHNLWTVLILALVLLYCGPLIETLPHAALAAIVAVSFKSLLISGFEEMRK
;
A
#
# COMPACT_ATOMS: atom_id res chain seq x y z
N LEU A 1 -15.73 19.38 -1.21
CA LEU A 1 -14.40 18.94 -1.68
C LEU A 1 -13.31 19.09 -0.61
N ILE A 2 -13.08 20.31 -0.09
CA ILE A 2 -12.03 20.58 0.91
C ILE A 2 -12.16 19.67 2.15
N SER A 3 -13.37 19.56 2.72
CA SER A 3 -13.64 18.68 3.87
C SER A 3 -13.28 17.20 3.59
N SER A 4 -13.65 16.68 2.41
CA SER A 4 -13.38 15.29 2.03
C SER A 4 -11.89 15.00 1.85
N VAL A 5 -11.14 15.92 1.24
CA VAL A 5 -9.69 15.75 1.03
C VAL A 5 -8.92 15.78 2.34
N LEU A 6 -9.32 16.63 3.29
CA LEU A 6 -8.74 16.65 4.64
C LEU A 6 -8.94 15.31 5.36
N ILE A 7 -10.15 14.75 5.28
CA ILE A 7 -10.46 13.46 5.90
C ILE A 7 -9.63 12.35 5.26
N VAL A 8 -9.56 12.28 3.93
CA VAL A 8 -8.79 11.27 3.21
C VAL A 8 -7.30 11.39 3.53
N SER A 9 -6.73 12.59 3.48
CA SER A 9 -5.31 12.82 3.80
C SER A 9 -4.96 12.43 5.22
N LEU A 10 -5.84 12.70 6.19
CA LEU A 10 -5.62 12.31 7.58
C LEU A 10 -5.70 10.79 7.74
N MET A 11 -6.70 10.16 7.12
CA MET A 11 -6.86 8.69 7.14
C MET A 11 -5.69 7.97 6.49
N THR A 12 -5.20 8.43 5.34
CA THR A 12 -4.05 7.81 4.66
C THR A 12 -2.78 7.95 5.49
N TYR A 13 -2.56 9.11 6.11
CA TYR A 13 -1.42 9.32 7.00
C TYR A 13 -1.48 8.44 8.26
N ILE A 14 -2.63 8.38 8.95
CA ILE A 14 -2.80 7.53 10.13
C ILE A 14 -2.57 6.06 9.78
N THR A 15 -3.13 5.61 8.65
CA THR A 15 -2.95 4.23 8.17
C THR A 15 -1.48 3.93 7.86
N ALA A 16 -0.78 4.85 7.20
CA ALA A 16 0.64 4.72 6.91
C ALA A 16 1.47 4.62 8.20
N MET A 17 1.26 5.54 9.13
CA MET A 17 1.96 5.54 10.42
C MET A 17 1.67 4.28 11.25
N SER A 18 0.45 3.76 11.22
CA SER A 18 0.09 2.52 11.90
C SER A 18 0.89 1.34 11.34
N VAL A 19 0.94 1.18 10.01
CA VAL A 19 1.72 0.11 9.37
C VAL A 19 3.22 0.29 9.66
N SER A 20 3.77 1.50 9.48
CA SER A 20 5.19 1.76 9.71
C SER A 20 5.61 1.44 11.15
N LYS A 21 4.80 1.82 12.15
CA LYS A 21 5.09 1.51 13.57
C LYS A 21 4.99 0.01 13.89
N THR A 22 4.02 -0.70 13.32
CA THR A 22 3.90 -2.15 13.52
C THR A 22 5.14 -2.88 12.98
N PHE A 23 5.63 -2.49 11.80
CA PHE A 23 6.83 -3.09 11.21
C PHE A 23 8.12 -2.64 11.90
N ALA A 24 8.20 -1.38 12.34
CA ALA A 24 9.30 -0.88 13.16
C ALA A 24 9.49 -1.67 14.44
N ARG A 25 8.38 -1.98 15.15
CA ARG A 25 8.41 -2.86 16.32
C ARG A 25 8.83 -4.29 15.96
N LYS A 26 8.39 -4.80 14.82
CA LYS A 26 8.70 -6.17 14.36
C LYS A 26 10.18 -6.35 13.98
N PHE A 27 10.78 -5.36 13.36
CA PHE A 27 12.15 -5.43 12.83
C PHE A 27 13.18 -4.62 13.64
N GLY A 28 12.75 -3.91 14.68
CA GLY A 28 13.64 -3.22 15.62
C GLY A 28 14.28 -1.93 15.09
N TYR A 29 13.59 -1.21 14.19
CA TYR A 29 14.05 0.09 13.68
C TYR A 29 13.17 1.24 14.20
N GLU A 30 13.66 2.48 14.10
CA GLU A 30 12.88 3.67 14.48
C GLU A 30 12.21 4.33 13.27
N VAL A 31 11.04 4.92 13.50
CA VAL A 31 10.28 5.66 12.47
C VAL A 31 10.22 7.12 12.87
N ASP A 32 10.69 7.99 11.98
CA ASP A 32 10.49 9.43 12.09
C ASP A 32 9.14 9.82 11.45
N ASN A 33 8.21 10.26 12.29
CA ASN A 33 6.87 10.68 11.85
C ASN A 33 6.92 11.87 10.87
N ASN A 34 7.86 12.81 11.06
CA ASN A 34 7.96 13.99 10.20
C ASN A 34 8.44 13.59 8.81
N GLN A 35 9.43 12.71 8.75
CA GLN A 35 9.96 12.20 7.49
C GLN A 35 8.90 11.42 6.71
N GLU A 36 8.12 10.57 7.38
CA GLU A 36 7.01 9.83 6.76
C GLU A 36 5.90 10.77 6.25
N LEU A 37 5.57 11.83 7.01
CA LEU A 37 4.59 12.82 6.58
C LEU A 37 5.05 13.55 5.32
N ILE A 38 6.31 14.01 5.30
CA ILE A 38 6.90 14.69 4.13
C ILE A 38 6.96 13.73 2.95
N ALA A 39 7.40 12.49 3.15
CA ALA A 39 7.48 11.48 2.10
C ALA A 39 6.11 11.20 1.47
N LEU A 40 5.07 10.99 2.29
CA LEU A 40 3.71 10.74 1.81
C LEU A 40 3.11 11.97 1.12
N GLY A 41 3.37 13.16 1.63
CA GLY A 41 2.97 14.43 1.02
C GLY A 41 3.61 14.63 -0.35
N CYS A 42 4.93 14.51 -0.45
CA CYS A 42 5.68 14.59 -1.70
C CYS A 42 5.21 13.53 -2.71
N ALA A 43 5.00 12.28 -2.27
CA ALA A 43 4.52 11.21 -3.15
C ALA A 43 3.15 11.54 -3.76
N ASN A 44 2.21 12.07 -2.98
CA ASN A 44 0.89 12.45 -3.46
C ASN A 44 0.93 13.70 -4.35
N ILE A 45 1.77 14.69 -4.04
CA ILE A 45 1.98 15.87 -4.89
C ILE A 45 2.52 15.45 -6.25
N LEU A 46 3.58 14.63 -6.28
CA LEU A 46 4.15 14.12 -7.53
C LEU A 46 3.14 13.25 -8.31
N GLY A 47 2.39 12.40 -7.62
CA GLY A 47 1.35 11.58 -8.24
C GLY A 47 0.21 12.39 -8.86
N SER A 48 -0.13 13.54 -8.27
CA SER A 48 -1.22 14.39 -8.77
C SER A 48 -1.00 14.90 -10.20
N PHE A 49 0.27 15.10 -10.62
CA PHE A 49 0.62 15.47 -11.99
C PHE A 49 0.34 14.37 -13.02
N SER A 50 0.21 13.11 -12.58
CA SER A 50 -0.04 11.94 -13.42
C SER A 50 -1.48 11.41 -13.30
N SER A 51 -2.42 12.22 -12.77
CA SER A 51 -3.81 11.81 -12.51
C SER A 51 -3.92 10.54 -11.64
N SER A 52 -2.99 10.35 -10.69
CA SER A 52 -3.01 9.18 -9.81
C SER A 52 -4.08 9.30 -8.72
N PHE A 53 -4.58 8.16 -8.25
CA PHE A 53 -5.32 8.11 -7.00
C PHE A 53 -4.41 8.45 -5.81
N PRO A 54 -4.96 8.95 -4.68
CA PRO A 54 -4.18 9.19 -3.48
C PRO A 54 -3.47 7.93 -3.02
N ALA A 55 -2.14 8.02 -2.87
CA ALA A 55 -1.32 6.93 -2.38
C ALA A 55 -1.59 6.70 -0.88
N ALA A 56 -1.70 5.42 -0.51
CA ALA A 56 -1.88 4.96 0.86
C ALA A 56 -0.98 3.76 1.14
N ALA A 57 -0.65 3.55 2.42
CA ALA A 57 0.09 2.36 2.83
C ALA A 57 -0.78 1.10 2.74
N SER A 58 -0.13 -0.05 2.50
CA SER A 58 -0.82 -1.34 2.35
C SER A 58 -0.17 -2.38 3.24
N PHE A 59 -0.89 -2.81 4.28
CA PHE A 59 -0.42 -3.85 5.21
C PHE A 59 -0.05 -5.15 4.47
N SER A 60 -0.91 -5.61 3.56
CA SER A 60 -0.69 -6.86 2.81
C SER A 60 0.60 -6.83 1.98
N ARG A 61 0.82 -5.75 1.19
CA ARG A 61 2.03 -5.62 0.39
C ARG A 61 3.29 -5.52 1.25
N THR A 62 3.25 -4.70 2.32
CA THR A 62 4.39 -4.56 3.24
C THR A 62 4.70 -5.86 3.98
N ALA A 63 3.68 -6.66 4.34
CA ALA A 63 3.87 -7.95 4.99
C ALA A 63 4.57 -8.97 4.10
N ILE A 64 4.19 -9.04 2.82
CA ILE A 64 4.83 -9.94 1.85
C ILE A 64 6.30 -9.51 1.64
N VAL A 65 6.55 -8.22 1.42
CA VAL A 65 7.91 -7.69 1.22
C VAL A 65 8.79 -7.92 2.45
N GLY A 66 8.25 -7.68 3.65
CA GLY A 66 8.96 -7.95 4.91
C GLY A 66 9.23 -9.43 5.14
N ALA A 67 8.31 -10.31 4.74
CA ALA A 67 8.51 -11.76 4.80
C ALA A 67 9.56 -12.26 3.79
N SER A 68 9.65 -11.61 2.62
CA SER A 68 10.67 -11.88 1.60
C SER A 68 12.08 -11.40 1.99
N GLY A 69 12.26 -10.77 3.16
CA GLY A 69 13.56 -10.35 3.67
C GLY A 69 14.12 -9.08 3.00
N ALA A 70 13.27 -8.26 2.37
CA ALA A 70 13.73 -7.02 1.74
C ALA A 70 14.19 -6.02 2.82
N ALA A 71 15.45 -5.60 2.75
CA ALA A 71 16.06 -4.68 3.71
C ALA A 71 16.06 -3.21 3.24
N THR A 72 15.77 -2.94 1.96
CA THR A 72 15.86 -1.60 1.37
C THR A 72 14.60 -1.24 0.58
N PRO A 73 14.28 0.06 0.43
CA PRO A 73 13.15 0.52 -0.39
C PRO A 73 13.35 0.29 -1.89
N LEU A 74 14.53 -0.19 -2.33
CA LEU A 74 14.85 -0.48 -3.73
C LEU A 74 13.92 -1.55 -4.34
N HIS A 75 13.27 -2.39 -3.53
CA HIS A 75 12.27 -3.35 -4.02
C HIS A 75 11.09 -2.66 -4.76
N ASN A 76 10.80 -1.40 -4.44
CA ASN A 76 9.76 -0.63 -5.13
C ASN A 76 10.11 -0.37 -6.59
N LEU A 77 11.40 -0.22 -6.93
CA LEU A 77 11.83 -0.02 -8.32
C LEU A 77 11.48 -1.25 -9.18
N TRP A 78 11.77 -2.44 -8.67
CA TRP A 78 11.41 -3.69 -9.33
C TRP A 78 9.90 -3.86 -9.45
N THR A 79 9.16 -3.49 -8.40
CA THR A 79 7.69 -3.56 -8.39
C THR A 79 7.09 -2.68 -9.49
N VAL A 80 7.55 -1.43 -9.61
CA VAL A 80 7.06 -0.50 -10.64
C VAL A 80 7.47 -0.94 -12.04
N LEU A 81 8.71 -1.43 -12.21
CA LEU A 81 9.20 -1.91 -13.51
C LEU A 81 8.40 -3.11 -14.02
N ILE A 82 8.15 -4.10 -13.16
CA ILE A 82 7.34 -5.26 -13.50
C ILE A 82 5.89 -4.82 -13.80
N LEU A 83 5.32 -3.93 -12.97
CA LEU A 83 3.97 -3.42 -13.20
C LEU A 83 3.86 -2.71 -14.56
N ALA A 84 4.84 -1.87 -14.92
CA ALA A 84 4.87 -1.19 -16.21
C ALA A 84 4.96 -2.18 -17.38
N LEU A 85 5.80 -3.21 -17.29
CA LEU A 85 5.90 -4.26 -18.30
C LEU A 85 4.59 -5.04 -18.44
N VAL A 86 3.96 -5.43 -17.32
CA VAL A 86 2.67 -6.15 -17.34
C VAL A 86 1.58 -5.29 -17.97
N LEU A 87 1.52 -3.99 -17.66
CA LEU A 87 0.52 -3.10 -18.26
C LEU A 87 0.76 -2.92 -19.77
N LEU A 88 2.01 -2.80 -20.21
CA LEU A 88 2.34 -2.58 -21.63
C LEU A 88 2.13 -3.83 -22.50
N TYR A 89 2.49 -5.01 -22.00
CA TYR A 89 2.46 -6.26 -22.78
C TYR A 89 1.22 -7.12 -22.50
N CYS A 90 0.76 -7.18 -21.25
CA CYS A 90 -0.39 -8.00 -20.84
C CYS A 90 -1.71 -7.21 -20.75
N GLY A 91 -1.69 -5.90 -21.01
CA GLY A 91 -2.88 -5.05 -21.08
C GLY A 91 -4.08 -5.67 -21.80
N PRO A 92 -3.95 -6.18 -23.05
CA PRO A 92 -5.08 -6.77 -23.78
C PRO A 92 -5.63 -8.04 -23.13
N LEU A 93 -4.82 -8.77 -22.37
CA LEU A 93 -5.27 -9.97 -21.65
C LEU A 93 -6.12 -9.58 -20.43
N ILE A 94 -5.78 -8.47 -19.77
CA ILE A 94 -6.48 -7.95 -18.58
C ILE A 94 -7.84 -7.34 -18.97
N GLU A 95 -7.99 -6.81 -20.18
CA GLU A 95 -9.26 -6.21 -20.64
C GLU A 95 -10.40 -7.25 -20.69
N THR A 96 -10.09 -8.49 -21.06
CA THR A 96 -11.10 -9.57 -21.13
C THR A 96 -11.40 -10.22 -19.78
N LEU A 97 -10.79 -9.76 -18.69
CA LEU A 97 -10.88 -10.41 -17.40
C LEU A 97 -12.29 -10.25 -16.80
N PRO A 98 -12.96 -11.35 -16.41
CA PRO A 98 -14.30 -11.27 -15.87
C PRO A 98 -14.31 -10.58 -14.51
N HIS A 99 -15.28 -9.67 -14.31
CA HIS A 99 -15.48 -8.94 -13.04
C HIS A 99 -15.57 -9.88 -11.82
N ALA A 100 -16.06 -11.11 -12.01
CA ALA A 100 -16.13 -12.14 -10.98
C ALA A 100 -14.74 -12.53 -10.42
N ALA A 101 -13.70 -12.61 -11.28
CA ALA A 101 -12.35 -12.91 -10.84
C ALA A 101 -11.76 -11.76 -10.02
N LEU A 102 -12.01 -10.50 -10.43
CA LEU A 102 -11.60 -9.32 -9.68
C LEU A 102 -12.27 -9.26 -8.29
N ALA A 103 -13.58 -9.53 -8.23
CA ALA A 103 -14.32 -9.58 -6.98
C ALA A 103 -13.80 -10.68 -6.03
N ALA A 104 -13.44 -11.85 -6.56
CA ALA A 104 -12.86 -12.93 -5.76
C ALA A 104 -11.52 -12.52 -5.12
N ILE A 105 -10.64 -11.83 -5.86
CA ILE A 105 -9.36 -11.32 -5.34
C ILE A 105 -9.59 -10.32 -4.19
N VAL A 106 -10.56 -9.41 -4.34
CA VAL A 106 -10.93 -8.45 -3.28
C VAL A 106 -11.48 -9.18 -2.05
N ALA A 107 -12.35 -10.17 -2.24
CA ALA A 107 -12.93 -10.95 -1.14
C ALA A 107 -11.86 -11.70 -0.33
N VAL A 108 -10.89 -12.33 -1.02
CA VAL A 108 -9.76 -13.01 -0.35
C VAL A 108 -8.88 -12.00 0.41
N SER A 109 -8.62 -10.83 -0.19
CA SER A 109 -7.85 -9.77 0.45
C SER A 109 -8.54 -9.28 1.74
N PHE A 110 -9.86 -9.12 1.70
CA PHE A 110 -10.65 -8.71 2.86
C PHE A 110 -10.65 -9.78 3.97
N LYS A 111 -10.80 -11.05 3.59
CA LYS A 111 -10.68 -12.18 4.53
C LYS A 111 -9.33 -12.17 5.25
N SER A 112 -8.24 -11.97 4.51
CA SER A 112 -6.90 -11.90 5.12
C SER A 112 -6.77 -10.75 6.12
N LEU A 113 -7.34 -9.58 5.81
CA LEU A 113 -7.31 -8.43 6.70
C LEU A 113 -8.12 -8.67 7.99
N LEU A 114 -9.29 -9.30 7.88
CA LEU A 114 -10.10 -9.68 9.04
C LEU A 114 -9.36 -10.64 9.96
N ILE A 115 -8.79 -11.72 9.41
CA ILE A 115 -8.09 -12.74 10.20
C ILE A 115 -6.90 -12.13 10.94
N SER A 116 -6.06 -11.36 10.23
CA SER A 116 -4.90 -10.69 10.84
C SER A 116 -5.33 -9.74 11.96
N GLY A 117 -6.42 -8.97 11.77
CA GLY A 117 -6.94 -8.09 12.79
C GLY A 117 -7.44 -8.83 14.05
N PHE A 118 -8.13 -9.97 13.88
CA PHE A 118 -8.55 -10.81 15.01
C PHE A 118 -7.38 -11.43 15.75
N GLU A 119 -6.29 -11.78 15.05
CA GLU A 119 -5.11 -12.38 15.66
C GLU A 119 -4.31 -11.35 16.50
N GLU A 120 -4.27 -10.10 16.06
CA GLU A 120 -3.64 -9.01 16.81
C GLU A 120 -4.41 -8.65 18.09
N MET A 121 -5.75 -8.71 18.07
CA MET A 121 -6.60 -8.53 19.27
C MET A 121 -6.49 -9.67 20.30
N ARG A 122 -6.00 -10.85 19.89
CA ARG A 122 -5.86 -12.01 20.78
C ARG A 122 -4.54 -11.99 21.58
N LYS A 123 -3.57 -11.17 21.18
CA LYS A 123 -2.27 -11.01 21.87
C LYS A 123 -2.32 -9.88 22.88
#